data_AF-A0A0S8CIA8-F1
#
_entry.id   AF-A0A0S8CIA8-F1
#
_cell.length_a   1.000
_cell.length_b   1.000
_cell.length_c   1.000
_cell.angle_alpha   90.00
_cell.angle_beta   90.00
_cell.angle_gamma   90.00
#
_symmetry.space_group_name_H-M   'P 1'
#
loop_
_entity.id
_entity.type
_entity.pdbx_description
1 polymer ?
#
loop_
_entity_poly.entity_id
_entity_poly.type
_entity_poly.pdbx_seq_one_letter_code
_entity_poly.pdbx_strand_id
1 'polypeptide(L)'
;MKTLTVKDNIHGRHTEINAKSTYQTASGEWIAEVTDNEMRRACYELYRGLKECKLEDLRIEAAQDDDGKEYTIVTNQPGEGQ
;
A
#
# COMPACT_ATOMS: atom_id res chain seq x y z
N MET A 1 14.28 2.97 2.11
CA MET A 1 12.99 2.25 2.14
C MET A 1 12.03 3.13 2.90
N LYS A 2 10.80 3.30 2.41
CA LYS A 2 9.80 4.21 3.00
C LYS A 2 8.74 3.37 3.71
N THR A 3 8.40 3.73 4.94
CA THR A 3 7.30 3.08 5.67
C THR A 3 5.98 3.74 5.29
N LEU A 4 4.98 2.93 4.98
CA LEU A 4 3.63 3.36 4.65
C LEU A 4 2.64 2.75 5.63
N THR A 5 1.62 3.51 5.99
CA THR A 5 0.49 3.01 6.76
C THR A 5 -0.63 2.63 5.79
N VAL A 6 -0.98 1.34 5.78
CA VAL A 6 -2.17 0.83 5.10
C VAL A 6 -3.32 0.85 6.08
N LYS A 7 -4.41 1.50 5.70
CA LYS A 7 -5.65 1.59 6.46
C LYS A 7 -6.76 0.88 5.67
N ASP A 8 -7.51 0.03 6.35
CA ASP A 8 -8.76 -0.52 5.85
C ASP A 8 -9.89 0.46 6.16
N ASN A 9 -10.56 0.95 5.12
CA ASN A 9 -11.66 1.92 5.27
C ASN A 9 -12.92 1.27 5.87
N ILE A 10 -13.05 -0.06 5.82
CA ILE A 10 -14.26 -0.77 6.22
C ILE A 10 -14.32 -0.98 7.75
N HIS A 11 -13.22 -1.41 8.36
CA HIS A 11 -13.14 -1.75 9.78
C HIS A 11 -12.27 -0.79 10.58
N GLY A 12 -11.66 0.22 9.94
CA GLY A 12 -10.79 1.20 10.59
C GLY A 12 -9.49 0.59 11.12
N ARG A 13 -9.10 -0.58 10.62
CA ARG A 13 -7.83 -1.24 10.98
C ARG A 13 -6.69 -0.63 10.19
N HIS A 14 -5.49 -0.64 10.75
CA HIS A 14 -4.29 -0.23 10.02
C HIS A 14 -3.10 -1.13 10.31
N THR A 15 -2.15 -1.17 9.39
CA THR A 15 -0.87 -1.86 9.51
C THR A 15 0.19 -1.07 8.75
N GLU A 16 1.45 -1.33 9.06
CA GLU A 16 2.57 -0.72 8.37
C GLU A 16 3.20 -1.69 7.38
N ILE A 17 3.63 -1.16 6.23
CA ILE A 17 4.38 -1.88 5.20
C ILE A 17 5.57 -1.06 4.74
N ASN A 18 6.52 -1.74 4.13
CA ASN A 18 7.69 -1.10 3.56
C ASN A 18 7.58 -1.03 2.04
N ALA A 19 7.63 0.18 1.51
CA ALA A 19 7.80 0.40 0.09
C ALA A 19 9.25 0.15 -0.32
N LYS A 20 9.40 -0.62 -1.40
CA LYS A 20 10.67 -0.87 -2.07
C LYS A 20 11.22 0.42 -2.67
N SER A 21 10.35 1.19 -3.32
CA SER A 21 10.67 2.48 -3.92
C SER A 21 9.45 3.39 -3.89
N THR A 22 9.69 4.70 -3.97
CA THR A 22 8.64 5.71 -4.10
C THR A 22 9.07 6.74 -5.14
N TYR A 23 8.16 7.11 -6.05
CA TYR A 23 8.44 8.11 -7.08
C TYR A 23 7.19 8.92 -7.40
N GLN A 24 7.39 10.10 -7.99
CA GLN A 24 6.29 10.93 -8.47
C GLN A 24 6.15 10.75 -10.00
N THR A 25 4.92 10.55 -10.48
CA THR A 25 4.63 10.50 -11.91
C THR A 25 4.73 11.88 -12.55
N ALA A 26 4.74 11.94 -13.89
CA ALA A 26 4.65 13.19 -14.63
C ALA A 26 3.32 13.95 -14.39
N SER A 27 2.26 13.27 -13.98
CA SER A 27 0.97 13.86 -13.56
C SER A 27 1.00 14.44 -12.14
N GLY A 28 2.08 14.23 -11.39
CA GLY A 28 2.23 14.70 -10.00
C GLY A 28 1.76 13.70 -8.94
N GLU A 29 1.36 12.50 -9.34
CA GLU A 29 0.88 11.44 -8.44
C GLU A 29 2.06 10.73 -7.77
N TRP A 30 1.98 10.48 -6.47
CA TRP A 30 3.00 9.72 -5.76
C TRP A 30 2.69 8.23 -5.82
N ILE A 31 3.63 7.46 -6.35
CA ILE A 31 3.55 6.01 -6.45
C ILE A 31 4.49 5.38 -5.44
N ALA A 32 4.01 4.35 -4.76
CA ALA A 32 4.83 3.47 -3.95
C ALA A 32 4.85 2.05 -4.54
N GLU A 33 6.04 1.57 -4.85
CA GLU A 33 6.24 0.19 -5.27
C GLU A 33 6.36 -0.69 -4.05
N VAL A 34 5.45 -1.65 -3.91
CA VAL A 34 5.45 -2.58 -2.79
C VAL A 34 5.53 -4.01 -3.32
N THR A 35 6.28 -4.84 -2.60
CA THR A 35 6.39 -6.25 -2.95
C THR A 35 5.09 -6.99 -2.62
N ASP A 36 4.76 -8.03 -3.40
CA ASP A 36 3.62 -8.90 -3.11
C ASP A 36 3.63 -9.47 -1.70
N ASN A 37 4.83 -9.73 -1.15
CA ASN A 37 4.97 -10.29 0.19
C ASN A 37 4.53 -9.29 1.28
N GLU A 38 4.93 -8.02 1.16
CA GLU A 38 4.50 -6.97 2.09
C GLU A 38 3.00 -6.71 1.96
N MET A 39 2.44 -6.72 0.75
CA MET A 39 0.99 -6.57 0.56
C MET A 39 0.20 -7.76 1.11
N ARG A 40 0.66 -8.99 0.89
CA ARG A 40 0.05 -10.19 1.49
C ARG A 40 0.07 -10.14 3.01
N ARG A 41 1.19 -9.69 3.59
CA ARG A 41 1.33 -9.52 5.03
C ARG A 41 0.38 -8.44 5.55
N ALA A 42 0.25 -7.30 4.89
CA ALA A 42 -0.72 -6.27 5.26
C ALA A 42 -2.15 -6.77 5.19
N CYS A 43 -2.51 -7.46 4.10
CA CYS A 43 -3.82 -8.10 3.96
C CYS A 43 -4.07 -9.11 5.07
N TYR A 44 -3.09 -9.95 5.39
CA TYR A 44 -3.21 -10.94 6.46
C TYR A 44 -3.45 -10.28 7.82
N GLU A 45 -2.71 -9.22 8.15
CA GLU A 45 -2.87 -8.48 9.41
C GLU A 45 -4.23 -7.76 9.49
N LEU A 46 -4.61 -7.03 8.44
CA LEU A 46 -5.86 -6.26 8.39
C LEU A 46 -7.10 -7.17 8.38
N TYR A 47 -7.08 -8.21 7.55
CA TYR A 47 -8.20 -9.14 7.34
C TYR A 47 -8.02 -10.45 8.10
N ARG A 48 -7.20 -10.49 9.14
CA ARG A 48 -7.06 -11.68 9.99
C ARG A 48 -8.44 -12.09 10.52
N GLY A 49 -8.93 -13.24 10.05
CA GLY A 49 -10.26 -13.77 10.40
C GLY A 49 -11.41 -13.31 9.49
N LEU A 50 -11.14 -12.59 8.40
CA LEU A 50 -12.10 -12.21 7.36
C LEU A 50 -11.80 -12.97 6.05
N LYS A 51 -12.83 -13.16 5.22
CA LYS A 51 -12.73 -14.08 4.06
C LYS A 51 -11.99 -13.50 2.85
N GLU A 52 -11.90 -12.18 2.69
CA GLU A 52 -11.29 -11.58 1.49
C GLU A 52 -10.66 -10.22 1.84
N CYS A 53 -9.39 -10.04 1.46
CA CYS A 53 -8.74 -8.74 1.41
C CYS A 53 -8.85 -8.21 -0.02
N LYS A 54 -9.57 -7.10 -0.22
CA LYS A 54 -9.61 -6.42 -1.51
C LYS A 54 -8.71 -5.21 -1.46
N LEU A 55 -7.77 -5.14 -2.39
CA LEU A 55 -6.83 -4.03 -2.47
C LEU A 55 -7.53 -2.68 -2.71
N GLU A 56 -8.68 -2.70 -3.39
CA GLU A 56 -9.51 -1.53 -3.66
C GLU A 56 -10.10 -0.90 -2.39
N ASP A 57 -10.23 -1.68 -1.30
CA ASP A 57 -10.77 -1.22 -0.01
C ASP A 57 -9.68 -0.65 0.91
N LEU A 58 -8.41 -0.73 0.50
CA LEU A 58 -7.26 -0.25 1.24
C LEU A 58 -6.89 1.18 0.86
N ARG A 59 -6.76 2.06 1.87
CA ARG A 59 -6.20 3.40 1.72
C ARG A 59 -4.80 3.45 2.30
N ILE A 60 -3.88 4.11 1.60
CA ILE A 60 -2.46 4.05 1.96
C ILE A 60 -1.88 5.45 2.04
N GLU A 61 -1.28 5.73 3.18
CA GLU A 61 -0.73 7.04 3.52
C GLU A 61 0.73 6.87 3.92
N ALA A 62 1.58 7.85 3.65
CA ALA A 62 2.88 7.90 4.32
C ALA A 62 2.67 7.96 5.84
N ALA A 63 3.59 7.35 6.58
CA ALA A 63 3.66 7.57 8.03
C ALA A 63 3.72 9.08 8.32
N GLN A 64 3.01 9.51 9.36
CA GLN A 64 2.77 10.92 9.70
C GLN A 64 4.04 11.75 9.88
N ASP A 65 5.17 11.09 10.16
CA ASP A 65 6.46 11.75 10.38
C ASP A 65 7.17 12.18 9.09
N ASP A 66 6.78 11.67 7.91
CA ASP A 66 7.62 11.78 6.72
C ASP A 66 7.23 12.91 5.77
N ASP A 67 5.95 13.12 5.44
CA ASP A 67 5.54 14.19 4.49
C ASP A 67 4.02 14.45 4.35
N GLY A 68 3.14 13.63 4.96
CA GLY A 68 1.68 13.73 4.76
C GLY A 68 1.19 13.41 3.33
N LYS A 69 2.02 12.76 2.51
CA LYS A 69 1.70 12.39 1.12
C LYS A 69 0.85 11.13 1.07
N GLU A 70 -0.13 11.12 0.18
CA GLU A 70 -0.89 9.92 -0.20
C GLU A 70 -0.18 9.21 -1.35
N TYR A 71 -0.05 7.88 -1.26
CA TYR A 71 0.64 7.08 -2.28
C TYR A 71 -0.30 6.07 -2.90
N THR A 72 -0.29 6.00 -4.23
CA THR A 72 -0.90 4.89 -4.96
C THR A 72 0.07 3.71 -4.94
N ILE A 73 -0.38 2.54 -4.48
CA ILE A 73 0.45 1.34 -4.55
C ILE A 73 0.36 0.70 -5.92
N VAL A 74 1.53 0.43 -6.48
CA VAL A 74 1.67 -0.58 -7.52
C VAL A 74 2.35 -1.79 -6.89
N THR A 75 1.65 -2.92 -6.92
CA THR A 75 2.33 -4.20 -6.72
C THR A 75 3.03 -4.52 -8.01
N ASN A 76 4.29 -4.95 -7.92
CA ASN A 76 5.04 -5.34 -9.09
C ASN A 76 4.49 -6.67 -9.60
N GLN A 77 3.30 -6.65 -10.22
CA GLN A 77 2.85 -7.77 -11.03
C GLN A 77 3.94 -8.01 -12.08
N PRO A 78 4.50 -9.22 -12.19
CA PRO A 78 5.42 -9.52 -13.27
C PRO A 78 4.67 -9.44 -14.60
N GLY A 79 4.74 -8.27 -15.24
CA GLY A 79 4.41 -8.03 -16.64
C GLY A 79 2.96 -8.23 -17.07
N GLU A 80 2.25 -7.13 -17.29
CA GLU A 80 1.46 -6.98 -18.53
C GLU A 80 1.87 -5.66 -19.20
N GLY A 81 3.08 -5.68 -19.75
CA GLY A 81 3.37 -4.89 -20.93
C GLY A 81 3.14 -5.79 -22.14
N GLN A 82 2.02 -5.60 -22.82
CA GLN A 82 1.85 -5.86 -24.25
C GLN A 82 0.83 -4.86 -24.81
#